data_AF-A0A422PMY5-F1
#
_entry.id   AF-A0A422PMY5-F1
#
_cell.length_a   1.000
_cell.length_b   1.000
_cell.length_c   1.000
_cell.angle_alpha   90.00
_cell.angle_beta   90.00
_cell.angle_gamma   90.00
#
_symmetry.space_group_name_H-M   'P 1'
#
loop_
_entity.id
_entity.type
_entity.pdbx_description
1 polymer ?
#
loop_
_entity_poly.entity_id
_entity_poly.type
_entity_poly.pdbx_seq_one_letter_code
_entity_poly.pdbx_strand_id
1 'polypeptide(L)'
;MGPQSDLVERVVRMQLTSPGFAEYCVAHVTDPKHRFLFAQDDDSAERRLYVRLLGQLGGQAAAAPAAASGASGTAGPGQASALWLSLLDCFSSTRGVRGPHMPHMFRTEGDLAAFLDMLDSANRDGAAIEGVVLFMLRRLPMTEAFLYVLWYLCDARVHEARKERRHRGEAHDANAVDAAAEDTTLQAAGTLLFIANMLLLKHEGLESPVRYISVFEAYMQRMVEALAGAAPRDSPVAAFVRETVAVWCDGGVFAEETLLRMKRALGPASG
;
A
#
# COMPACT_ATOMS: atom_id res chain seq x y z
N MET A 1 30.67 21.93 -5.48
CA MET A 1 29.53 21.02 -5.70
C MET A 1 28.80 21.49 -6.93
N GLY A 2 28.34 20.57 -7.79
CA GLY A 2 27.66 20.95 -9.04
C GLY A 2 26.20 21.35 -8.78
N PRO A 3 25.58 22.16 -9.66
CA PRO A 3 24.21 22.67 -9.49
C PRO A 3 23.14 21.57 -9.36
N GLN A 4 23.43 20.35 -9.82
CA GLN A 4 22.55 19.20 -9.72
C GLN A 4 22.61 18.51 -8.35
N SER A 5 23.74 18.58 -7.65
CA SER A 5 23.90 18.13 -6.26
C SER A 5 23.05 18.99 -5.30
N ASP A 6 23.06 20.31 -5.53
CA ASP A 6 22.30 21.28 -4.73
C ASP A 6 20.78 21.10 -4.89
N LEU A 7 20.33 20.64 -6.06
CA LEU A 7 18.93 20.29 -6.30
C LEU A 7 18.53 19.06 -5.48
N VAL A 8 19.33 18.00 -5.54
CA VAL A 8 19.07 16.75 -4.80
C VAL A 8 18.97 17.02 -3.29
N GLU A 9 19.93 17.76 -2.72
CA GLU A 9 19.90 18.11 -1.29
C GLU A 9 18.67 18.94 -0.90
N ARG A 10 18.30 19.92 -1.74
CA ARG A 10 17.13 20.78 -1.49
C ARG A 10 15.83 19.98 -1.56
N VAL A 11 15.76 19.04 -2.50
CA VAL A 11 14.62 18.14 -2.64
C VAL A 11 14.51 17.21 -1.43
N VAL A 12 15.61 16.60 -0.98
CA VAL A 12 15.63 15.77 0.24
C VAL A 12 15.20 16.58 1.47
N ARG A 13 15.70 17.82 1.62
CA ARG A 13 15.28 18.69 2.72
C ARG A 13 13.80 19.03 2.61
N MET A 14 13.31 19.40 1.44
CA MET A 14 11.90 19.71 1.21
C MET A 14 11.01 18.51 1.52
N GLN A 15 11.43 17.32 1.11
CA GLN A 15 10.77 16.08 1.45
C GLN A 15 10.66 15.89 2.97
N LEU A 16 11.76 16.09 3.69
CA LEU A 16 11.85 15.97 5.16
C LEU A 16 11.04 17.01 5.93
N THR A 17 10.94 18.24 5.41
CA THR A 17 10.45 19.37 6.21
C THR A 17 9.18 20.03 5.68
N SER A 18 8.79 19.79 4.43
CA SER A 18 7.70 20.53 3.77
C SER A 18 6.42 19.70 3.62
N PRO A 19 5.27 20.20 4.07
CA PRO A 19 3.97 19.58 3.76
C PRO A 19 3.65 19.65 2.26
N GLY A 20 4.24 20.60 1.53
CA GLY A 20 3.99 20.85 0.10
C GLY A 20 4.87 20.03 -0.86
N PHE A 21 5.60 19.04 -0.34
CA PHE A 21 6.48 18.21 -1.17
C PHE A 21 5.69 17.39 -2.20
N ALA A 22 4.43 17.06 -1.89
CA ALA A 22 3.61 16.28 -2.78
C ALA A 22 3.28 17.06 -4.08
N GLU A 23 2.85 18.31 -3.92
CA GLU A 23 2.58 19.25 -5.01
C GLU A 23 3.86 19.54 -5.79
N TYR A 24 5.01 19.61 -5.12
CA TYR A 24 6.32 19.75 -5.77
C TYR A 24 6.62 18.58 -6.71
N CYS A 25 6.38 17.33 -6.27
CA CYS A 25 6.59 16.13 -7.08
C CYS A 25 5.65 16.06 -8.30
N VAL A 26 4.42 16.59 -8.15
CA VAL A 26 3.47 16.71 -9.26
C VAL A 26 3.92 17.79 -10.23
N ALA A 27 4.32 18.96 -9.76
CA ALA A 27 4.73 20.07 -10.62
C ALA A 27 5.98 19.77 -11.47
N HIS A 28 6.85 18.87 -11.01
CA HIS A 28 8.12 18.55 -11.67
C HIS A 28 8.17 17.16 -12.29
N VAL A 29 7.02 16.49 -12.46
CA VAL A 29 6.93 15.11 -12.99
C VAL A 29 7.65 14.90 -14.33
N THR A 30 7.54 15.88 -15.20
CA THR A 30 8.08 15.87 -16.57
C THR A 30 9.43 16.57 -16.67
N ASP A 31 9.95 17.17 -15.58
CA ASP A 31 11.24 17.85 -15.59
C ASP A 31 12.38 16.82 -15.61
N PRO A 32 13.23 16.79 -16.66
CA PRO A 32 14.36 15.87 -16.74
C PRO A 32 15.35 16.02 -15.57
N LYS A 33 15.43 17.20 -14.96
CA LYS A 33 16.31 17.46 -13.80
C LYS A 33 15.86 16.72 -12.55
N HIS A 34 14.57 16.38 -12.46
CA HIS A 34 13.95 15.68 -11.34
C HIS A 34 13.74 14.20 -11.64
N ARG A 35 14.28 13.70 -12.76
CA ARG A 35 14.19 12.29 -13.15
C ARG A 35 14.67 11.33 -12.06
N PHE A 36 15.68 11.74 -11.28
CA PHE A 36 16.22 10.97 -10.15
C PHE A 36 15.18 10.70 -9.05
N LEU A 37 14.10 11.50 -8.94
CA LEU A 37 12.99 11.21 -8.05
C LEU A 37 12.18 10.02 -8.56
N PHE A 38 12.00 9.94 -9.88
CA PHE A 38 10.93 9.14 -10.47
C PHE A 38 11.36 7.85 -11.15
N ALA A 39 12.62 7.73 -11.56
CA ALA A 39 13.10 6.58 -12.30
C ALA A 39 13.65 5.47 -11.37
N GLN A 40 13.08 4.27 -11.49
CA GLN A 40 13.42 3.09 -10.68
C GLN A 40 14.75 2.45 -11.13
N ASP A 41 15.03 2.45 -12.44
CA ASP A 41 16.20 1.82 -13.06
C ASP A 41 17.36 2.79 -13.34
N ASP A 42 17.26 4.03 -12.85
CA ASP A 42 18.27 5.05 -13.09
C ASP A 42 19.34 4.98 -11.99
N ASP A 43 20.42 4.25 -12.26
CA ASP A 43 21.64 4.28 -11.44
C ASP A 43 22.44 5.58 -11.71
N SER A 44 21.73 6.71 -11.77
CA SER A 44 22.31 8.03 -11.92
C SER A 44 23.02 8.44 -10.64
N ALA A 45 24.02 9.33 -10.78
CA ALA A 45 24.76 9.83 -9.63
C ALA A 45 23.82 10.58 -8.65
N GLU A 46 22.83 11.27 -9.20
CA GLU A 46 21.77 12.00 -8.51
C GLU A 46 20.90 11.05 -7.70
N ARG A 47 20.50 9.91 -8.27
CA ARG A 47 19.71 8.89 -7.57
C ARG A 47 20.48 8.32 -6.39
N ARG A 48 21.75 7.95 -6.59
CA ARG A 48 22.62 7.44 -5.51
C ARG A 48 22.82 8.48 -4.41
N LEU A 49 22.97 9.76 -4.76
CA LEU A 49 23.10 10.85 -3.80
C LEU A 49 21.81 11.05 -3.00
N TYR A 50 20.66 11.08 -3.68
CA TYR A 50 19.34 11.23 -3.09
C TYR A 50 19.07 10.15 -2.03
N VAL A 51 19.27 8.88 -2.39
CA VAL A 51 19.13 7.73 -1.47
C VAL A 51 20.06 7.85 -0.27
N ARG A 52 21.34 8.19 -0.51
CA ARG A 52 22.34 8.32 0.56
C ARG A 52 21.94 9.40 1.57
N LEU A 53 21.50 10.55 1.10
CA LEU A 53 21.10 11.67 1.96
C LEU A 53 19.84 11.34 2.77
N LEU A 54 18.87 10.63 2.18
CA LEU A 54 17.71 10.13 2.92
C LEU A 54 18.09 9.16 4.04
N GLY A 55 19.01 8.24 3.78
CA GLY A 55 19.52 7.34 4.83
C GLY A 55 20.22 8.08 5.97
N GLN A 56 21.03 9.10 5.65
CA GLN A 56 21.76 9.89 6.65
C GLN A 56 20.87 10.79 7.49
N LEU A 57 19.90 11.48 6.86
CA LEU A 57 19.04 12.45 7.52
C LEU A 57 17.80 11.81 8.16
N GLY A 58 17.28 10.73 7.58
CA GLY A 58 16.18 9.93 8.14
C GLY A 58 16.58 9.24 9.45
N GLY A 59 17.84 8.80 9.57
CA GLY A 59 18.37 8.23 10.82
C GLY A 59 18.56 9.24 11.95
N GLN A 60 18.64 10.54 11.64
CA GLN A 60 18.77 11.61 12.65
C GLN A 60 17.42 12.13 13.16
N ALA A 61 16.33 11.99 12.39
CA ALA A 61 14.99 12.36 12.82
C ALA A 61 14.38 11.39 13.86
N ALA A 62 14.99 10.22 14.08
CA ALA A 62 14.57 9.22 15.06
C ALA A 62 14.92 9.58 16.52
N ALA A 63 15.51 10.75 16.78
CA ALA A 63 15.94 11.18 18.11
C ALA A 63 15.23 12.49 18.56
N ALA A 64 13.92 12.45 18.80
CA ALA A 64 13.23 13.48 19.57
C ALA A 64 11.99 12.90 20.30
N PRO A 65 11.81 13.15 21.62
CA PRO A 65 10.72 12.55 22.40
C PRO A 65 9.41 13.37 22.39
N ALA A 66 8.30 12.60 22.39
CA ALA A 66 6.91 12.80 22.86
C ALA A 66 6.36 14.18 23.25
N ALA A 67 5.12 14.47 22.79
CA ALA A 67 3.93 14.64 23.65
C ALA A 67 2.67 15.08 22.85
N ALA A 68 1.55 14.36 23.00
CA ALA A 68 0.19 14.86 23.31
C ALA A 68 -0.94 13.96 22.76
N SER A 69 -1.48 13.18 23.70
CA SER A 69 -2.85 12.66 23.89
C SER A 69 -3.98 13.11 22.94
N GLY A 70 -4.77 12.14 22.47
CA GLY A 70 -6.07 12.29 21.84
C GLY A 70 -6.70 10.93 21.55
N ALA A 71 -7.84 10.62 22.15
CA ALA A 71 -8.40 9.28 22.33
C ALA A 71 -9.06 8.62 21.09
N SER A 72 -9.18 7.29 21.21
CA SER A 72 -10.29 6.43 20.75
C SER A 72 -10.28 5.91 19.31
N GLY A 73 -9.84 4.66 19.14
CA GLY A 73 -9.93 3.89 17.88
C GLY A 73 -9.28 2.52 18.04
N THR A 74 -9.85 1.47 17.48
CA THR A 74 -9.62 0.05 17.81
C THR A 74 -8.40 -0.59 17.16
N ALA A 75 -7.43 0.18 16.67
CA ALA A 75 -6.13 -0.36 16.30
C ALA A 75 -5.31 -0.62 17.58
N GLY A 76 -5.07 -1.88 17.92
CA GLY A 76 -4.22 -2.23 19.05
C GLY A 76 -2.86 -1.52 18.89
N PRO A 77 -2.32 -0.84 19.92
CA PRO A 77 -1.09 -0.05 19.79
C PRO A 77 0.09 -0.84 19.18
N GLY A 78 0.11 -2.17 19.33
CA GLY A 78 1.13 -3.03 18.71
C GLY A 78 1.05 -3.15 17.18
N GLN A 79 -0.11 -2.99 16.55
CA GLN A 79 -0.25 -3.13 15.08
C GLN A 79 0.34 -1.92 14.34
N ALA A 80 0.05 -0.71 14.82
CA ALA A 80 0.62 0.52 14.27
C ALA A 80 2.14 0.53 14.44
N SER A 81 2.67 0.14 15.60
CA SER A 81 4.11 0.05 15.83
C SER A 81 4.78 -1.00 14.93
N ALA A 82 4.19 -2.19 14.77
CA ALA A 82 4.75 -3.24 13.93
C ALA A 82 4.79 -2.82 12.46
N LEU A 83 3.70 -2.23 11.95
CA LEU A 83 3.63 -1.70 10.60
C LEU A 83 4.57 -0.53 10.39
N TRP A 84 4.72 0.35 11.39
CA TRP A 84 5.69 1.44 11.37
C TRP A 84 7.11 0.94 11.17
N LEU A 85 7.55 -0.05 11.95
CA LEU A 85 8.86 -0.67 11.81
C LEU A 85 9.02 -1.37 10.45
N SER A 86 7.97 -2.05 9.98
CA SER A 86 7.98 -2.71 8.68
C SER A 86 8.08 -1.73 7.51
N LEU A 87 7.42 -0.58 7.60
CA LEU A 87 7.56 0.53 6.67
C LEU A 87 8.99 1.08 6.69
N LEU A 88 9.55 1.36 7.88
CA LEU A 88 10.93 1.83 7.99
C LEU A 88 11.92 0.86 7.35
N ASP A 89 11.78 -0.44 7.60
CA ASP A 89 12.64 -1.48 7.01
C ASP A 89 12.48 -1.56 5.49
N CYS A 90 11.25 -1.71 5.00
CA CYS A 90 10.96 -1.86 3.57
C CYS A 90 11.46 -0.67 2.75
N PHE A 91 11.30 0.54 3.27
CA PHE A 91 11.66 1.77 2.58
C PHE A 91 13.08 2.26 2.90
N SER A 92 13.81 1.59 3.81
CA SER A 92 15.24 1.85 4.05
C SER A 92 16.16 1.31 2.95
N SER A 93 15.67 0.36 2.14
CA SER A 93 16.43 -0.31 1.09
C SER A 93 15.92 0.07 -0.29
N THR A 94 16.82 0.48 -1.21
CA THR A 94 16.46 0.84 -2.59
C THR A 94 15.79 -0.27 -3.38
N ARG A 95 16.01 -1.54 -2.98
CA ARG A 95 15.39 -2.72 -3.62
C ARG A 95 13.93 -2.92 -3.22
N GLY A 96 13.51 -2.38 -2.07
CA GLY A 96 12.16 -2.54 -1.55
C GLY A 96 11.14 -1.62 -2.22
N VAL A 97 11.61 -0.67 -3.03
CA VAL A 97 10.83 0.49 -3.43
C VAL A 97 10.62 0.51 -4.95
N ARG A 98 9.36 0.60 -5.39
CA ARG A 98 8.87 0.45 -6.77
C ARG A 98 8.31 1.71 -7.43
N GLY A 99 7.86 2.71 -6.68
CA GLY A 99 7.26 3.94 -7.21
C GLY A 99 8.24 5.09 -7.46
N PRO A 100 7.76 6.29 -7.78
CA PRO A 100 8.56 7.51 -7.95
C PRO A 100 9.13 8.12 -6.64
N HIS A 101 9.36 7.25 -5.66
CA HIS A 101 9.97 7.38 -4.33
C HIS A 101 9.77 8.57 -3.39
N MET A 102 9.17 8.17 -2.25
CA MET A 102 9.09 8.73 -0.90
C MET A 102 8.91 10.24 -0.76
N PRO A 103 7.74 10.71 -0.33
CA PRO A 103 7.60 11.62 0.79
C PRO A 103 7.88 10.84 2.08
N HIS A 104 8.22 11.52 3.17
CA HIS A 104 8.17 10.86 4.48
C HIS A 104 6.80 10.20 4.65
N MET A 105 6.83 8.87 4.74
CA MET A 105 5.74 8.07 5.27
C MET A 105 5.31 8.72 6.57
N PHE A 106 3.99 8.87 6.77
CA PHE A 106 3.32 9.29 8.00
C PHE A 106 4.25 10.01 9.01
N ARG A 107 4.06 11.31 9.27
CA ARG A 107 5.07 12.09 10.02
C ARG A 107 5.39 11.51 11.39
N THR A 108 4.43 10.78 11.95
CA THR A 108 4.53 10.07 13.20
C THR A 108 3.82 8.71 13.11
N GLU A 109 4.09 7.82 14.07
CA GLU A 109 3.27 6.63 14.27
C GLU A 109 1.78 6.98 14.50
N GLY A 110 1.49 8.14 15.10
CA GLY A 110 0.12 8.64 15.28
C GLY A 110 -0.58 8.95 13.96
N ASP A 111 0.14 9.49 12.97
CA ASP A 111 -0.39 9.73 11.62
C ASP A 111 -0.74 8.40 10.93
N LEU A 112 0.09 7.36 11.14
CA LEU A 112 -0.18 6.01 10.64
C LEU A 112 -1.41 5.41 11.34
N ALA A 113 -1.49 5.49 12.66
CA ALA A 113 -2.62 5.00 13.44
C ALA A 113 -3.94 5.64 12.99
N ALA A 114 -3.96 6.96 12.75
CA ALA A 114 -5.12 7.65 12.24
C ALA A 114 -5.53 7.15 10.84
N PHE A 115 -4.58 6.78 9.98
CA PHE A 115 -4.88 6.16 8.70
C PHE A 115 -5.44 4.74 8.84
N LEU A 116 -4.90 3.95 9.77
CA LEU A 116 -5.44 2.62 10.09
C LEU A 116 -6.89 2.72 10.60
N ASP A 117 -7.20 3.69 11.45
CA ASP A 117 -8.57 3.93 11.95
C ASP A 117 -9.54 4.27 10.82
N MET A 118 -9.10 5.02 9.79
CA MET A 118 -9.92 5.27 8.60
C MET A 118 -10.17 3.99 7.80
N LEU A 119 -9.16 3.12 7.64
CA LEU A 119 -9.31 1.84 6.95
C LEU A 119 -10.24 0.90 7.71
N ASP A 120 -10.13 0.82 9.03
CA ASP A 120 -11.04 0.03 9.86
C ASP A 120 -12.46 0.60 9.85
N SER A 121 -12.62 1.91 9.70
CA SER A 121 -13.93 2.53 9.52
C SER A 121 -14.53 2.17 8.15
N ALA A 122 -13.74 2.18 7.08
CA ALA A 122 -14.17 1.73 5.74
C ALA A 122 -14.54 0.24 5.68
N ASN A 123 -13.92 -0.60 6.51
CA ASN A 123 -14.32 -2.00 6.64
C ASN A 123 -15.69 -2.19 7.30
N ARG A 124 -16.09 -1.27 8.20
CA ARG A 124 -17.36 -1.33 8.94
C ARG A 124 -18.49 -0.61 8.21
N ASP A 125 -18.15 0.43 7.46
CA ASP A 125 -19.09 1.29 6.73
C ASP A 125 -18.56 1.54 5.31
N GLY A 126 -19.22 0.94 4.32
CA GLY A 126 -18.88 1.12 2.92
C GLY A 126 -18.95 2.56 2.43
N ALA A 127 -19.74 3.44 3.08
CA ALA A 127 -19.78 4.85 2.73
C ALA A 127 -18.45 5.58 3.03
N ALA A 128 -17.64 5.07 3.96
CA ALA A 128 -16.34 5.66 4.29
C ALA A 128 -15.23 5.31 3.28
N ILE A 129 -15.45 4.33 2.38
CA ILE A 129 -14.47 3.91 1.36
C ILE A 129 -14.05 5.08 0.46
N GLU A 130 -15.01 5.89 -0.01
CA GLU A 130 -14.70 7.03 -0.87
C GLU A 130 -13.84 8.06 -0.15
N GLY A 131 -14.09 8.29 1.14
CA GLY A 131 -13.28 9.18 1.98
C GLY A 131 -11.82 8.73 2.07
N VAL A 132 -11.59 7.42 2.25
CA VAL A 132 -10.24 6.83 2.26
C VAL A 132 -9.55 7.03 0.91
N VAL A 133 -10.24 6.72 -0.19
CA VAL A 133 -9.67 6.86 -1.55
C VAL A 133 -9.32 8.31 -1.84
N LEU A 134 -10.18 9.27 -1.50
CA LEU A 134 -9.90 10.71 -1.65
C LEU A 134 -8.74 11.17 -0.77
N PHE A 135 -8.63 10.64 0.46
CA PHE A 135 -7.50 10.93 1.35
C PHE A 135 -6.17 10.48 0.74
N MET A 136 -6.14 9.28 0.13
CA MET A 136 -4.96 8.74 -0.55
C MET A 136 -4.66 9.52 -1.83
N LEU A 137 -5.68 9.83 -2.63
CA LEU A 137 -5.55 10.56 -3.89
C LEU A 137 -5.00 11.99 -3.69
N ARG A 138 -5.37 12.66 -2.59
CA ARG A 138 -4.79 13.98 -2.23
C ARG A 138 -3.29 13.91 -1.90
N ARG A 139 -2.74 12.70 -1.75
CA ARG A 139 -1.35 12.44 -1.38
C ARG A 139 -0.74 11.45 -2.37
N LEU A 140 -0.91 11.67 -3.68
CA LEU A 140 -0.38 10.80 -4.75
C LEU A 140 1.09 10.36 -4.53
N PRO A 141 1.98 11.23 -4.01
CA PRO A 141 3.37 10.80 -3.80
C PRO A 141 3.53 9.71 -2.74
N MET A 142 2.54 9.52 -1.86
CA MET A 142 2.48 8.43 -0.89
C MET A 142 1.77 7.17 -1.43
N THR A 143 1.37 7.11 -2.70
CA THR A 143 0.59 5.99 -3.26
C THR A 143 1.24 4.63 -2.98
N GLU A 144 2.56 4.51 -3.12
CA GLU A 144 3.25 3.26 -2.80
C GLU A 144 3.17 2.90 -1.32
N ALA A 145 3.37 3.87 -0.42
CA ALA A 145 3.27 3.64 1.02
C ALA A 145 1.85 3.20 1.39
N PHE A 146 0.82 3.81 0.79
CA PHE A 146 -0.55 3.38 1.04
C PHE A 146 -0.82 1.97 0.50
N LEU A 147 -0.37 1.65 -0.71
CA LEU A 147 -0.52 0.32 -1.29
C LEU A 147 0.22 -0.74 -0.47
N TYR A 148 1.39 -0.40 0.08
CA TYR A 148 2.11 -1.24 1.02
C TYR A 148 1.28 -1.50 2.28
N VAL A 149 0.70 -0.47 2.89
CA VAL A 149 -0.15 -0.63 4.08
C VAL A 149 -1.36 -1.50 3.78
N LEU A 150 -2.05 -1.25 2.66
CA LEU A 150 -3.19 -2.07 2.23
C LEU A 150 -2.80 -3.54 2.04
N TRP A 151 -1.68 -3.80 1.35
CA TRP A 151 -1.15 -5.15 1.18
C TRP A 151 -0.77 -5.81 2.50
N TYR A 152 -0.04 -5.11 3.38
CA TYR A 152 0.38 -5.63 4.68
C TYR A 152 -0.83 -6.03 5.53
N LEU A 153 -1.85 -5.19 5.58
CA LEU A 153 -3.08 -5.48 6.32
C LEU A 153 -3.86 -6.64 5.66
N CYS A 154 -3.93 -6.69 4.33
CA CYS A 154 -4.56 -7.78 3.60
C CYS A 154 -3.87 -9.12 3.94
N ASP A 155 -2.54 -9.15 3.91
CA ASP A 155 -1.74 -10.33 4.23
C ASP A 155 -1.92 -10.76 5.69
N ALA A 156 -1.89 -9.81 6.63
CA ALA A 156 -2.15 -10.06 8.05
C ALA A 156 -3.54 -10.70 8.27
N ARG A 157 -4.60 -10.15 7.65
CA ARG A 157 -5.96 -10.70 7.74
C ARG A 157 -6.06 -12.09 7.10
N VAL A 158 -5.42 -12.31 5.96
CA VAL A 158 -5.33 -13.65 5.34
C VAL A 158 -4.61 -14.65 6.26
N HIS A 159 -3.54 -14.23 6.92
CA HIS A 159 -2.81 -15.06 7.88
C HIS A 159 -3.64 -15.39 9.13
N GLU A 160 -4.41 -14.44 9.65
CA GLU A 160 -5.35 -14.63 10.76
C GLU A 160 -6.42 -15.65 10.38
N ALA A 161 -7.11 -15.47 9.24
CA ALA A 161 -8.13 -16.41 8.76
C ALA A 161 -7.57 -17.84 8.56
N ARG A 162 -6.35 -17.96 8.03
CA ARG A 162 -5.68 -19.27 7.89
C ARG A 162 -5.35 -19.91 9.24
N LYS A 163 -4.95 -19.11 10.23
CA LYS A 163 -4.65 -19.60 11.59
C LYS A 163 -5.91 -20.10 12.27
N GLU A 164 -7.01 -19.36 12.17
CA GLU A 164 -8.34 -19.75 12.66
C GLU A 164 -8.80 -21.07 12.03
N ARG A 165 -8.67 -21.21 10.70
CA ARG A 165 -9.01 -22.45 9.99
C ARG A 165 -8.17 -23.65 10.45
N ARG A 166 -6.88 -23.46 10.71
CA ARG A 166 -6.00 -24.54 11.22
C ARG A 166 -6.40 -25.00 12.61
N HIS A 167 -6.68 -24.06 13.52
CA HIS A 167 -7.14 -24.40 14.87
C HIS A 167 -8.49 -25.13 14.85
N ARG A 168 -9.38 -24.78 13.91
CA ARG A 168 -10.63 -25.53 13.69
C ARG A 168 -10.40 -26.93 13.11
N GLY A 169 -9.45 -27.11 12.20
CA GLY A 169 -9.12 -28.44 11.66
C GLY A 169 -8.65 -29.43 12.73
N GLU A 170 -8.12 -28.93 13.84
CA GLU A 170 -7.66 -29.71 15.00
C GLU A 170 -8.75 -29.88 16.08
N ALA A 171 -9.74 -28.97 16.14
CA ALA A 171 -10.88 -29.04 17.06
C ALA A 171 -12.11 -29.63 16.34
N HIS A 172 -12.45 -30.89 16.62
CA HIS A 172 -13.47 -31.66 15.89
C HIS A 172 -14.92 -31.12 15.97
N ASP A 173 -15.18 -30.01 16.65
CA ASP A 173 -16.47 -29.32 16.70
C ASP A 173 -16.35 -27.92 16.08
N ALA A 174 -16.73 -27.81 14.80
CA ALA A 174 -16.79 -26.53 14.10
C ALA A 174 -17.99 -25.71 14.61
N ASN A 175 -17.73 -24.73 15.49
CA ASN A 175 -18.78 -23.82 15.95
C ASN A 175 -19.08 -22.78 14.86
N ALA A 176 -20.36 -22.51 14.56
CA ALA A 176 -20.77 -21.61 13.47
C ALA A 176 -20.21 -20.18 13.60
N VAL A 177 -19.94 -19.74 14.82
CA VAL A 177 -19.39 -18.41 15.15
C VAL A 177 -17.99 -18.22 14.55
N ASP A 178 -17.13 -19.24 14.59
CA ASP A 178 -15.76 -19.12 14.08
C ASP A 178 -15.72 -19.09 12.53
N ALA A 179 -16.79 -19.54 11.86
CA ALA A 179 -16.88 -19.52 10.39
C ALA A 179 -17.25 -18.11 9.92
N ALA A 180 -18.20 -17.50 10.64
CA ALA A 180 -18.57 -16.11 10.41
C ALA A 180 -17.40 -15.15 10.69
N ALA A 181 -16.59 -15.43 11.71
CA ALA A 181 -15.37 -14.65 11.99
C ALA A 181 -14.34 -14.75 10.85
N GLU A 182 -14.04 -15.96 10.38
CA GLU A 182 -13.13 -16.20 9.25
C GLU A 182 -13.60 -15.47 7.97
N ASP A 183 -14.89 -15.58 7.65
CA ASP A 183 -15.49 -14.91 6.48
C ASP A 183 -15.43 -13.38 6.62
N THR A 184 -15.66 -12.84 7.82
CA THR A 184 -15.55 -11.40 8.09
C THR A 184 -14.11 -10.90 7.92
N THR A 185 -13.13 -11.68 8.38
CA THR A 185 -11.70 -11.35 8.24
C THR A 185 -11.27 -11.35 6.78
N LEU A 186 -11.70 -12.34 6.00
CA LEU A 186 -11.43 -12.39 4.55
C LEU A 186 -12.18 -11.30 3.78
N GLN A 187 -13.39 -10.95 4.20
CA GLN A 187 -14.13 -9.82 3.62
C GLN A 187 -13.41 -8.50 3.85
N ALA A 188 -12.88 -8.25 5.06
CA ALA A 188 -12.07 -7.08 5.33
C ALA A 188 -10.79 -7.03 4.46
N ALA A 189 -10.15 -8.18 4.21
CA ALA A 189 -9.03 -8.26 3.28
C ALA A 189 -9.45 -7.93 1.83
N GLY A 190 -10.62 -8.42 1.40
CA GLY A 190 -11.23 -8.06 0.11
C GLY A 190 -11.52 -6.56 -0.03
N THR A 191 -12.01 -5.92 1.03
CA THR A 191 -12.24 -4.46 1.04
C THR A 191 -10.96 -3.67 0.82
N LEU A 192 -9.81 -4.12 1.34
CA LEU A 192 -8.52 -3.46 1.10
C LEU A 192 -8.12 -3.53 -0.39
N LEU A 193 -8.33 -4.68 -1.04
CA LEU A 193 -8.13 -4.82 -2.49
C LEU A 193 -9.10 -3.91 -3.28
N PHE A 194 -10.35 -3.82 -2.84
CA PHE A 194 -11.34 -2.93 -3.44
C PHE A 194 -10.92 -1.45 -3.33
N ILE A 195 -10.44 -1.01 -2.17
CA ILE A 195 -9.89 0.35 -1.98
C ILE A 195 -8.72 0.61 -2.93
N ALA A 196 -7.79 -0.36 -3.06
CA ALA A 196 -6.67 -0.23 -3.99
C ALA A 196 -7.14 -0.12 -5.45
N ASN A 197 -8.15 -0.89 -5.86
CA ASN A 197 -8.73 -0.83 -7.19
C ASN A 197 -9.44 0.52 -7.46
N MET A 198 -10.19 1.01 -6.48
CA MET A 198 -10.82 2.34 -6.58
C MET A 198 -9.77 3.45 -6.70
N LEU A 199 -8.67 3.35 -5.96
CA LEU A 199 -7.57 4.30 -6.08
C LEU A 199 -6.91 4.25 -7.46
N LEU A 200 -6.70 3.05 -8.03
CA LEU A 200 -6.18 2.87 -9.39
C LEU A 200 -7.05 3.59 -10.42
N LEU A 201 -8.37 3.35 -10.40
CA LEU A 201 -9.32 4.00 -11.32
C LEU A 201 -9.30 5.53 -11.19
N LYS A 202 -9.15 6.06 -9.97
CA LYS A 202 -9.03 7.51 -9.75
C LYS A 202 -7.69 8.04 -10.27
N HIS A 203 -6.61 7.27 -10.18
CA HIS A 203 -5.33 7.61 -10.78
C HIS A 203 -5.38 7.64 -12.31
N GLU A 204 -6.09 6.71 -12.92
CA GLU A 204 -6.29 6.68 -14.39
C GLU A 204 -7.03 7.93 -14.90
N GLY A 205 -7.95 8.46 -14.10
CA GLY A 205 -8.65 9.71 -14.41
C GLY A 205 -7.82 10.99 -14.25
N LEU A 206 -6.60 10.90 -13.68
CA LEU A 206 -5.67 12.03 -13.62
C LEU A 206 -4.78 12.00 -14.87
N GLU A 207 -4.50 13.16 -15.48
CA GLU A 207 -3.80 13.35 -16.77
C GLU A 207 -2.34 12.80 -16.84
N SER A 208 -1.90 11.97 -15.88
CA SER A 208 -0.60 11.27 -15.87
C SER A 208 -0.73 9.83 -15.32
N PRO A 209 -1.49 8.95 -16.00
CA PRO A 209 -1.96 7.66 -15.47
C PRO A 209 -0.85 6.59 -15.31
N VAL A 210 0.23 6.68 -16.10
CA VAL A 210 1.25 5.59 -16.21
C VAL A 210 2.23 5.57 -15.03
N ARG A 211 2.30 6.63 -14.23
CA ARG A 211 3.38 6.83 -13.25
C ARG A 211 3.43 5.79 -12.13
N TYR A 212 2.28 5.30 -11.68
CA TYR A 212 2.18 4.37 -10.55
C TYR A 212 1.71 2.97 -10.98
N ILE A 213 1.51 2.73 -12.28
CA ILE A 213 0.90 1.47 -12.73
C ILE A 213 1.70 0.25 -12.30
N SER A 214 3.04 0.32 -12.36
CA SER A 214 3.94 -0.75 -11.89
C SER A 214 3.88 -0.96 -10.38
N VAL A 215 3.54 0.08 -9.61
CA VAL A 215 3.35 0.03 -8.16
C VAL A 215 2.04 -0.67 -7.84
N PHE A 216 0.94 -0.23 -8.46
CA PHE A 216 -0.36 -0.89 -8.34
C PHE A 216 -0.25 -2.36 -8.72
N GLU A 217 0.37 -2.66 -9.86
CA GLU A 217 0.59 -4.02 -10.35
C GLU A 217 1.27 -4.89 -9.28
N ALA A 218 2.37 -4.42 -8.69
CA ALA A 218 3.14 -5.21 -7.72
C ALA A 218 2.36 -5.52 -6.42
N TYR A 219 1.66 -4.54 -5.84
CA TYR A 219 0.95 -4.74 -4.57
C TYR A 219 -0.39 -5.43 -4.78
N MET A 220 -1.12 -5.10 -5.86
CA MET A 220 -2.40 -5.73 -6.17
C MET A 220 -2.22 -7.19 -6.57
N GLN A 221 -1.15 -7.55 -7.31
CA GLN A 221 -0.81 -8.95 -7.56
C GLN A 221 -0.67 -9.73 -6.25
N ARG A 222 0.08 -9.21 -5.29
CA ARG A 222 0.30 -9.87 -3.99
C ARG A 222 -0.99 -10.04 -3.20
N MET A 223 -1.84 -9.02 -3.17
CA MET A 223 -3.16 -9.11 -2.51
C MET A 223 -4.04 -10.17 -3.16
N VAL A 224 -4.09 -10.21 -4.49
CA VAL A 224 -4.83 -11.24 -5.26
C VAL A 224 -4.31 -12.64 -4.93
N GLU A 225 -3.00 -12.84 -4.97
CA GLU A 225 -2.39 -14.15 -4.67
C GLU A 225 -2.66 -14.60 -3.23
N ALA A 226 -2.59 -13.67 -2.26
CA ALA A 226 -2.91 -13.95 -0.87
C ALA A 226 -4.38 -14.37 -0.68
N LEU A 227 -5.31 -13.60 -1.25
CA LEU A 227 -6.75 -13.87 -1.17
C LEU A 227 -7.13 -15.15 -1.90
N ALA A 228 -6.64 -15.36 -3.13
CA ALA A 228 -6.91 -16.55 -3.92
C ALA A 228 -6.44 -17.83 -3.22
N GLY A 229 -5.31 -17.77 -2.51
CA GLY A 229 -4.79 -18.88 -1.72
C GLY A 229 -5.48 -19.10 -0.36
N ALA A 230 -6.49 -18.31 0.01
CA ALA A 230 -7.12 -18.38 1.33
C ALA A 230 -8.64 -18.49 1.27
N ALA A 231 -9.27 -17.71 0.39
CA ALA A 231 -10.72 -17.65 0.24
C ALA A 231 -11.31 -18.98 -0.27
N PRO A 232 -12.37 -19.51 0.37
CA PRO A 232 -13.12 -20.64 -0.19
C PRO A 232 -13.65 -20.31 -1.59
N ARG A 233 -13.63 -21.27 -2.52
CA ARG A 233 -13.96 -21.04 -3.94
C ARG A 233 -15.36 -20.45 -4.17
N ASP A 234 -16.31 -20.85 -3.34
CA ASP A 234 -17.71 -20.43 -3.42
C ASP A 234 -18.02 -19.23 -2.52
N SER A 235 -16.98 -18.62 -1.89
CA SER A 235 -17.17 -17.43 -1.07
C SER A 235 -17.41 -16.17 -1.93
N PRO A 236 -18.13 -15.16 -1.41
CA PRO A 236 -18.25 -13.85 -2.06
C PRO A 236 -16.90 -13.20 -2.34
N VAL A 237 -15.91 -13.39 -1.45
CA VAL A 237 -14.55 -12.85 -1.63
C VAL A 237 -13.86 -13.49 -2.84
N ALA A 238 -13.95 -14.81 -3.00
CA ALA A 238 -13.38 -15.48 -4.17
C ALA A 238 -14.09 -15.11 -5.49
N ALA A 239 -15.41 -14.89 -5.46
CA ALA A 239 -16.14 -14.37 -6.60
C ALA A 239 -15.66 -12.95 -6.98
N PHE A 240 -15.60 -12.04 -5.99
CA PHE A 240 -15.11 -10.68 -6.17
C PHE A 240 -13.69 -10.62 -6.77
N VAL A 241 -12.74 -11.41 -6.24
CA VAL A 241 -11.37 -11.42 -6.76
C VAL A 241 -11.32 -11.95 -8.19
N ARG A 242 -12.10 -13.00 -8.52
CA ARG A 242 -12.18 -13.54 -9.88
C ARG A 242 -12.73 -12.51 -10.87
N GLU A 243 -13.83 -11.85 -10.53
CA GLU A 243 -14.43 -10.80 -11.35
C GLU A 243 -13.47 -9.62 -11.55
N THR A 244 -12.83 -9.17 -10.48
CA THR A 244 -11.86 -8.07 -10.52
C THR A 244 -10.69 -8.39 -11.45
N VAL A 245 -10.09 -9.59 -11.33
CA VAL A 245 -8.99 -10.00 -12.21
C VAL A 245 -9.47 -10.16 -13.65
N ALA A 246 -10.68 -10.69 -13.89
CA ALA A 246 -11.23 -10.79 -15.24
C ALA A 246 -11.33 -9.42 -15.91
N VAL A 247 -11.88 -8.42 -15.22
CA VAL A 247 -11.96 -7.03 -15.71
C VAL A 247 -10.58 -6.47 -16.06
N TRP A 248 -9.57 -6.66 -15.21
CA TRP A 248 -8.21 -6.20 -15.52
C TRP A 248 -7.58 -6.91 -16.72
N CYS A 249 -7.93 -8.18 -16.93
CA CYS A 249 -7.44 -8.95 -18.07
C CYS A 249 -8.07 -8.48 -19.38
N ASP A 250 -9.38 -8.25 -19.37
CA ASP A 250 -10.12 -7.78 -20.54
C ASP A 250 -9.69 -6.35 -20.92
N GLY A 251 -9.42 -5.51 -19.91
CA GLY A 251 -8.93 -4.15 -20.10
C GLY A 251 -7.43 -4.03 -20.38
N GLY A 252 -6.64 -5.10 -20.22
CA GLY A 252 -5.18 -5.04 -20.33
C GLY A 252 -4.55 -4.04 -19.34
N VAL A 253 -5.10 -3.95 -18.12
CA VAL A 253 -4.74 -2.92 -17.12
C VAL A 253 -3.30 -3.07 -16.63
N PHE A 254 -2.82 -4.31 -16.49
CA PHE A 254 -1.47 -4.64 -16.04
C PHE A 254 -0.70 -5.42 -17.11
N ALA A 255 0.60 -5.61 -16.90
CA ALA A 255 1.42 -6.44 -17.79
C ALA A 255 0.86 -7.87 -17.92
N GLU A 256 0.93 -8.43 -19.13
CA GLU A 256 0.38 -9.74 -19.47
C GLU A 256 0.89 -10.86 -18.54
N GLU A 257 2.18 -10.84 -18.21
CA GLU A 257 2.77 -11.82 -17.30
C GLU A 257 2.13 -11.76 -15.90
N THR A 258 1.89 -10.56 -15.39
CA THR A 258 1.27 -10.36 -14.07
C THR A 258 -0.19 -10.79 -14.07
N LEU A 259 -0.94 -10.43 -15.11
CA LEU A 259 -2.32 -10.89 -15.28
C LEU A 259 -2.39 -12.43 -15.37
N LEU A 260 -1.46 -13.06 -16.06
CA LEU A 260 -1.38 -14.52 -16.14
C LEU A 260 -1.06 -15.16 -14.78
N ARG A 261 -0.20 -14.56 -13.97
CA ARG A 261 0.06 -15.00 -12.59
C ARG A 261 -1.18 -14.89 -11.71
N MET A 262 -1.88 -13.75 -11.77
CA MET A 262 -3.15 -13.56 -11.05
C MET A 262 -4.20 -14.61 -11.46
N LYS A 263 -4.38 -14.86 -12.76
CA LYS A 263 -5.29 -15.92 -13.26
C LYS A 263 -4.91 -17.31 -12.72
N ARG A 264 -3.62 -17.66 -12.73
CA ARG A 264 -3.14 -18.95 -12.21
C ARG A 264 -3.41 -19.10 -10.71
N ALA A 265 -3.26 -18.03 -9.94
CA ALA A 265 -3.52 -18.05 -8.51
C ALA A 265 -4.99 -18.38 -8.18
N LEU A 266 -5.93 -17.94 -9.03
CA LEU A 266 -7.36 -18.19 -8.87
C LEU A 266 -7.78 -19.64 -9.19
N GLY A 267 -6.95 -20.38 -9.93
CA GLY A 267 -7.27 -21.73 -10.38
C GLY A 267 -8.36 -21.77 -11.47
N PRO A 268 -8.77 -22.98 -11.90
CA PRO A 268 -9.83 -23.13 -12.89
C PRO A 268 -11.17 -22.66 -12.32
N ALA A 269 -11.92 -21.89 -13.11
CA ALA A 269 -13.30 -21.57 -12.79
C ALA A 269 -14.12 -22.87 -12.81
N SER A 270 -14.75 -23.22 -11.69
CA SER A 270 -15.78 -24.25 -11.67
C SER A 270 -16.96 -23.72 -12.50
N GLY A 271 -17.27 -24.40 -13.60
CA GLY A 271 -18.45 -24.13 -14.43
C GLY A 271 -19.74 -24.60 -13.78
#